data_AF-A0A979G8N7-F1
#
_entry.id   AF-A0A979G8N7-F1
#
_cell.length_a   1.000
_cell.length_b   1.000
_cell.length_c   1.000
_cell.angle_alpha   90.00
_cell.angle_beta   90.00
_cell.angle_gamma   90.00
#
_symmetry.space_group_name_H-M   'P 1'
#
loop_
_entity.id
_entity.type
_entity.pdbx_description
1 polymer ?
#
loop_
_entity_poly.entity_id
_entity_poly.type
_entity_poly.pdbx_seq_one_letter_code
_entity_poly.pdbx_strand_id
1 'polypeptide(L)'
;MEDLLRELTAFKKELAALENRNIALKTQLAHILQYHFDRSLLDRLEYFHTAFLQQDTRFEALRGELALQQVWVSEPDMNAINYENIRTHQVHIRSRLKSMETDLQQLMTIFLNYLQEHFPAISKNNG
;
A
#
# COMPACT_ATOMS: atom_id res chain seq x y z
N MET A 1 26.28 5.30 -7.20
CA MET A 1 25.25 6.17 -6.57
C MET A 1 24.00 6.29 -7.44
N GLU A 2 24.12 6.50 -8.75
CA GLU A 2 22.97 6.57 -9.67
C GLU A 2 22.07 5.33 -9.62
N ASP A 3 22.63 4.12 -9.55
CA ASP A 3 21.83 2.90 -9.43
C ASP A 3 20.99 2.87 -8.14
N LEU A 4 21.54 3.34 -7.01
CA LEU A 4 20.83 3.40 -5.73
C LEU A 4 19.67 4.42 -5.81
N LEU A 5 19.89 5.56 -6.46
CA LEU A 5 18.86 6.58 -6.70
C LEU A 5 17.76 6.08 -7.63
N ARG A 6 18.12 5.36 -8.69
CA ARG A 6 17.16 4.75 -9.63
C ARG A 6 16.26 3.75 -8.91
N GLU A 7 16.87 2.89 -8.10
CA GLU A 7 16.16 1.89 -7.31
C GLU A 7 15.22 2.55 -6.28
N LEU A 8 15.71 3.54 -5.53
CA LEU A 8 14.89 4.30 -4.59
C LEU A 8 13.69 4.98 -5.27
N THR A 9 13.88 5.52 -6.48
CA THR A 9 12.81 6.12 -7.26
C THR A 9 11.77 5.09 -7.68
N ALA A 10 12.19 3.89 -8.07
CA ALA A 10 11.29 2.79 -8.38
C ALA A 10 10.45 2.39 -7.16
N PHE A 11 11.06 2.24 -5.99
CA PHE A 11 10.35 1.93 -4.75
C PHE A 11 9.31 2.97 -4.37
N LYS A 12 9.63 4.27 -4.51
CA LYS A 12 8.67 5.35 -4.27
C LYS A 12 7.47 5.26 -5.21
N LYS A 13 7.70 4.94 -6.49
CA LYS A 13 6.64 4.76 -7.48
C LYS A 13 5.76 3.54 -7.17
N GLU A 14 6.36 2.43 -6.76
CA GLU A 14 5.63 1.22 -6.35
C GLU A 14 4.77 1.47 -5.12
N LEU A 15 5.32 2.13 -4.09
CA LEU A 15 4.57 2.49 -2.88
C LEU A 15 3.37 3.39 -3.23
N ALA A 16 3.58 4.43 -4.05
CA ALA A 16 2.50 5.31 -4.48
C ALA A 16 1.40 4.56 -5.25
N ALA A 17 1.75 3.55 -6.05
CA ALA A 17 0.77 2.73 -6.74
C ALA A 17 -0.06 1.89 -5.76
N LEU A 18 0.55 1.33 -4.70
CA LEU A 18 -0.16 0.59 -3.65
C LEU A 18 -1.07 1.51 -2.82
N GLU A 19 -0.60 2.71 -2.46
CA GLU A 19 -1.40 3.72 -1.76
C GLU A 19 -2.64 4.09 -2.58
N ASN A 20 -2.47 4.37 -3.88
CA ASN A 20 -3.59 4.69 -4.77
C ASN A 20 -4.61 3.56 -4.90
N ARG A 21 -4.15 2.30 -4.97
CA ARG A 21 -5.04 1.12 -4.96
C ARG A 21 -5.84 1.06 -3.66
N ASN A 22 -5.20 1.24 -2.50
CA ASN A 22 -5.90 1.24 -1.21
C ASN A 22 -6.89 2.41 -1.08
N ILE A 23 -6.56 3.59 -1.61
CA ILE A 23 -7.48 4.74 -1.67
C ILE A 23 -8.71 4.39 -2.50
N ALA A 24 -8.56 3.80 -3.69
CA ALA A 24 -9.70 3.40 -4.51
C ALA A 24 -10.64 2.42 -3.79
N LEU A 25 -10.08 1.44 -3.06
CA LEU A 25 -10.88 0.50 -2.26
C LEU A 25 -11.63 1.20 -1.12
N LYS A 26 -10.97 2.11 -0.40
CA LYS A 26 -11.60 2.95 0.64
C LYS A 26 -12.72 3.83 0.07
N THR A 27 -12.50 4.43 -1.10
CA THR A 27 -13.52 5.24 -1.78
C THR A 27 -14.74 4.39 -2.15
N GLN A 28 -14.52 3.17 -2.66
CA GLN A 28 -15.62 2.25 -2.97
C GLN A 28 -16.38 1.83 -1.70
N LEU A 29 -15.67 1.54 -0.61
CA LEU A 29 -16.28 1.24 0.69
C LEU A 29 -17.10 2.43 1.21
N ALA A 30 -16.57 3.65 1.13
CA ALA A 30 -17.27 4.86 1.55
C ALA A 30 -18.57 5.07 0.75
N HIS A 31 -18.53 4.83 -0.56
CA HIS A 31 -19.72 4.91 -1.42
C HIS A 31 -20.80 3.90 -0.98
N ILE A 32 -20.41 2.68 -0.63
CA ILE A 32 -21.34 1.66 -0.11
C ILE A 32 -21.96 2.11 1.21
N LEU A 33 -21.14 2.58 2.15
CA LEU A 33 -21.60 3.09 3.44
C LEU A 33 -22.54 4.30 3.31
N GLN A 34 -22.38 5.11 2.26
CA GLN A 34 -23.19 6.30 2.03
C GLN A 34 -24.54 5.99 1.36
N TYR A 35 -24.55 5.10 0.36
CA TYR A 35 -25.70 4.94 -0.54
C TYR A 35 -26.38 3.57 -0.49
N HIS A 36 -25.70 2.55 0.03
CA HIS A 36 -26.14 1.16 -0.02
C HIS A 36 -26.03 0.46 1.35
N PHE A 37 -26.02 1.24 2.42
CA PHE A 37 -25.80 0.71 3.76
C PHE A 37 -26.95 -0.17 4.24
N ASP A 38 -26.62 -1.44 4.48
CA ASP A 38 -27.44 -2.37 5.25
C ASP A 38 -26.72 -2.69 6.55
N ARG A 39 -27.42 -2.49 7.68
CA ARG A 39 -26.90 -2.77 9.01
C ARG A 39 -26.52 -4.24 9.20
N SER A 40 -27.16 -5.16 8.48
CA SER A 40 -26.82 -6.58 8.52
C SER A 40 -25.40 -6.88 8.01
N LEU A 41 -24.83 -5.97 7.22
CA LEU A 41 -23.52 -6.07 6.59
C LEU A 41 -22.43 -5.26 7.30
N LEU A 42 -22.78 -4.55 8.39
CA LEU A 42 -21.91 -3.59 9.06
C LEU A 42 -20.59 -4.22 9.53
N ASP A 43 -20.65 -5.34 10.26
CA ASP A 43 -19.47 -6.00 10.82
C ASP A 43 -18.41 -6.30 9.76
N ARG A 44 -18.85 -6.72 8.58
CA ARG A 44 -17.95 -7.05 7.47
C ARG A 44 -17.38 -5.81 6.79
N LEU A 45 -18.17 -4.74 6.68
CA LEU A 45 -17.70 -3.45 6.18
C LEU A 45 -16.70 -2.80 7.15
N GLU A 46 -16.90 -2.91 8.45
CA GLU A 46 -15.97 -2.46 9.49
C GLU A 46 -14.64 -3.24 9.46
N TYR A 47 -14.71 -4.55 9.22
CA TYR A 47 -13.51 -5.36 8.97
C TYR A 47 -12.69 -4.81 7.81
N PHE A 48 -13.31 -4.53 6.66
CA PHE A 48 -12.60 -3.97 5.50
C PHE A 48 -12.05 -2.57 5.79
N HIS A 49 -12.83 -1.72 6.45
CA HIS A 49 -12.38 -0.40 6.86
C HIS A 49 -11.10 -0.50 7.71
N THR A 50 -11.12 -1.34 8.73
CA THR A 50 -9.98 -1.57 9.63
C THR A 50 -8.78 -2.12 8.87
N ALA A 51 -8.99 -3.09 7.97
CA ALA A 51 -7.92 -3.67 7.16
C ALA A 51 -7.27 -2.63 6.24
N PHE A 52 -8.05 -1.72 5.62
CA PHE A 52 -7.51 -0.64 4.80
C PHE A 52 -6.70 0.36 5.62
N LEU A 53 -7.12 0.69 6.85
CA LEU A 53 -6.36 1.55 7.77
C LEU A 53 -5.05 0.90 8.23
N GLN A 54 -5.05 -0.42 8.42
CA GLN A 54 -3.81 -1.17 8.71
C GLN A 54 -2.83 -1.08 7.53
N GLN A 55 -3.31 -1.13 6.28
CA GLN A 55 -2.45 -0.91 5.12
C GLN A 55 -1.90 0.51 5.07
N ASP A 56 -2.71 1.54 5.36
CA ASP A 56 -2.22 2.94 5.42
C ASP A 56 -1.08 3.10 6.43
N THR A 57 -1.21 2.47 7.61
CA THR A 57 -0.17 2.47 8.65
C THR A 57 1.14 1.85 8.14
N ARG A 58 1.02 0.75 7.38
CA ARG A 58 2.19 0.09 6.77
C ARG A 58 2.83 0.94 5.69
N PHE A 59 2.04 1.62 4.86
CA PHE A 59 2.55 2.51 3.82
C PHE A 59 3.26 3.72 4.42
N GLU A 60 2.71 4.34 5.46
CA GLU A 60 3.36 5.43 6.19
C GLU A 60 4.72 5.00 6.75
N ALA A 61 4.81 3.83 7.38
CA ALA A 61 6.07 3.31 7.91
C ALA A 61 7.12 3.11 6.81
N LEU A 62 6.73 2.55 5.65
CA LEU A 62 7.65 2.36 4.53
C LEU A 62 8.04 3.68 3.86
N ARG A 63 7.14 4.65 3.79
CA ARG A 63 7.44 6.01 3.32
C ARG A 63 8.48 6.69 4.21
N GLY A 64 8.40 6.50 5.52
CA GLY A 64 9.44 6.94 6.46
C GLY A 64 10.82 6.31 6.16
N GLU A 65 10.87 5.00 5.91
CA GLU A 65 12.12 4.31 5.53
C GLU A 65 12.69 4.77 4.19
N LEU A 66 11.83 5.03 3.20
CA LEU A 66 12.24 5.58 1.90
C LEU A 66 12.78 7.00 2.04
N ALA A 67 12.20 7.82 2.93
CA ALA A 67 12.71 9.16 3.22
C ALA A 67 14.08 9.10 3.91
N LEU A 68 14.26 8.20 4.88
CA LEU A 68 15.55 7.97 5.53
C LEU A 68 16.62 7.53 4.53
N GLN A 69 16.29 6.57 3.66
CA GLN A 69 17.22 6.13 2.62
C GLN A 69 17.54 7.24 1.61
N GLN A 70 16.58 8.14 1.31
CA GLN A 70 16.86 9.31 0.47
C GLN A 70 17.93 10.20 1.10
N VAL A 71 17.89 10.42 2.42
CA VAL A 71 18.93 11.20 3.12
C VAL A 71 20.29 10.53 2.99
N TRP A 72 20.36 9.21 3.24
CA TRP A 72 21.62 8.45 3.13
C TRP A 72 22.24 8.48 1.74
N VAL A 73 21.42 8.52 0.69
CA VAL A 73 21.91 8.56 -0.70
C VAL A 73 22.22 10.00 -1.14
N SER A 74 21.63 11.01 -0.50
CA SER A 74 21.85 12.42 -0.82
C SER A 74 23.01 13.07 -0.06
N GLU A 75 23.45 12.52 1.08
CA GLU A 75 24.56 13.06 1.87
C GLU A 75 25.91 12.42 1.50
N PRO A 76 26.93 13.22 1.11
CA PRO A 76 28.22 12.71 0.63
C PRO A 76 29.25 12.41 1.74
N ASP A 77 28.89 12.53 3.03
CA ASP A 77 29.82 12.28 4.14
C ASP A 77 29.97 10.75 4.38
N MET A 78 30.70 10.14 3.44
CA MET A 78 30.89 8.72 3.17
C MET A 78 31.67 7.93 4.24
N ASN A 79 31.99 8.53 5.40
CA ASN A 79 32.84 7.86 6.39
C ASN A 79 32.07 6.90 7.32
N ALA A 80 30.73 6.91 7.33
CA ALA A 80 29.92 6.03 8.19
C ALA A 80 28.88 5.17 7.45
N ILE A 81 28.39 5.59 6.27
CA ILE A 81 27.35 4.85 5.54
C ILE A 81 27.99 4.07 4.39
N ASN A 82 28.26 2.79 4.66
CA ASN A 82 28.76 1.86 3.65
C ASN A 82 27.69 1.64 2.56
N TYR A 83 28.08 1.73 1.29
CA TYR A 83 27.25 1.38 0.12
C TYR A 83 26.51 0.05 0.31
N GLU A 84 27.16 -0.93 0.94
CA GLU A 84 26.58 -2.24 1.23
C GLU A 84 25.42 -2.17 2.23
N ASN A 85 25.46 -1.26 3.21
CA ASN A 85 24.36 -1.04 4.15
C ASN A 85 23.14 -0.46 3.43
N ILE A 86 23.35 0.51 2.53
CA ILE A 86 22.26 1.08 1.73
C ILE A 86 21.64 -0.01 0.86
N ARG A 87 22.46 -0.83 0.21
CA ARG A 87 21.98 -1.93 -0.63
C ARG A 87 21.22 -2.98 0.17
N THR A 88 21.70 -3.36 1.34
CA THR A 88 21.00 -4.27 2.26
C THR A 88 19.64 -3.70 2.65
N HIS A 89 19.57 -2.41 2.98
CA HIS A 89 18.32 -1.73 3.26
C HIS A 89 17.37 -1.71 2.05
N GLN A 90 17.87 -1.54 0.82
CA GLN A 90 17.06 -1.64 -0.41
C GLN A 90 16.47 -3.05 -0.60
N VAL A 91 17.21 -4.10 -0.27
CA VAL A 91 16.69 -5.48 -0.30
C VAL A 91 15.54 -5.65 0.70
N HIS A 92 15.67 -5.08 1.90
CA HIS A 92 14.59 -5.10 2.89
C HIS A 92 13.35 -4.33 2.42
N ILE A 93 13.52 -3.11 1.90
CA ILE A 93 12.43 -2.32 1.31
C ILE A 93 11.71 -3.11 0.22
N ARG A 94 12.45 -3.71 -0.72
CA ARG A 94 11.87 -4.52 -1.80
C ARG A 94 11.07 -5.70 -1.25
N SER A 95 11.58 -6.40 -0.24
CA SER A 95 10.85 -7.49 0.39
C SER A 95 9.56 -7.02 1.05
N ARG A 96 9.57 -5.83 1.68
CA ARG A 96 8.37 -5.23 2.28
C ARG A 96 7.35 -4.80 1.24
N LEU A 97 7.78 -4.18 0.15
CA LEU A 97 6.90 -3.83 -0.99
C LEU A 97 6.20 -5.06 -1.54
N LYS A 98 6.93 -6.14 -1.77
CA LYS A 98 6.36 -7.40 -2.28
C LYS A 98 5.34 -8.02 -1.32
N SER A 99 5.63 -7.99 -0.02
CA SER A 99 4.67 -8.46 1.00
C SER A 99 3.43 -7.57 1.03
N MET A 100 3.59 -6.25 1.04
CA MET A 100 2.46 -5.31 1.02
C MET A 100 1.60 -5.46 -0.24
N GLU A 101 2.21 -5.67 -1.41
CA GLU A 101 1.49 -5.93 -2.65
C GLU A 101 0.69 -7.23 -2.55
N THR A 102 1.28 -8.31 -2.04
CA THR A 102 0.61 -9.60 -1.86
C THR A 102 -0.59 -9.47 -0.93
N ASP A 103 -0.40 -8.80 0.22
CA ASP A 103 -1.46 -8.63 1.21
C ASP A 103 -2.60 -7.74 0.67
N LEU A 104 -2.26 -6.64 -0.02
CA LEU A 104 -3.25 -5.75 -0.63
C LEU A 104 -4.03 -6.47 -1.74
N GLN A 105 -3.35 -7.28 -2.56
CA GLN A 105 -3.99 -8.08 -3.60
C GLN A 105 -4.97 -9.08 -2.99
N GLN A 106 -4.58 -9.77 -1.92
CA GLN A 106 -5.46 -10.70 -1.22
C GLN A 106 -6.67 -9.98 -0.62
N LEU A 107 -6.45 -8.83 0.04
CA LEU A 107 -7.52 -8.02 0.61
C LEU A 107 -8.50 -7.53 -0.48
N MET A 108 -7.96 -7.09 -1.62
CA MET A 108 -8.75 -6.68 -2.78
C MET A 108 -9.59 -7.83 -3.31
N THR A 109 -9.03 -9.02 -3.49
CA THR A 109 -9.80 -10.20 -3.93
C THR A 109 -10.94 -10.52 -2.97
N ILE A 110 -10.68 -10.53 -1.66
CA ILE A 110 -11.71 -10.80 -0.65
C ILE A 110 -12.79 -9.73 -0.68
N PHE A 111 -12.41 -8.46 -0.81
CA PHE A 111 -13.34 -7.34 -0.88
C PHE A 111 -14.21 -7.40 -2.14
N LEU A 112 -13.61 -7.59 -3.32
CA LEU A 112 -14.34 -7.66 -4.58
C LEU A 112 -15.31 -8.85 -4.61
N ASN A 113 -14.91 -10.02 -4.11
CA ASN A 113 -15.81 -11.16 -3.99
C ASN A 113 -17.01 -10.85 -3.08
N TYR A 114 -16.76 -10.18 -1.95
CA TYR A 114 -17.82 -9.74 -1.05
C TYR A 114 -18.76 -8.72 -1.73
N LEU A 115 -18.22 -7.79 -2.52
CA LEU A 115 -19.03 -6.85 -3.30
C LEU A 115 -19.85 -7.55 -4.37
N GLN A 116 -19.31 -8.56 -5.03
CA GLN A 116 -20.06 -9.31 -6.04
C GLN A 116 -21.25 -10.05 -5.42
N GLU A 117 -21.08 -10.60 -4.22
CA GLU A 117 -22.12 -11.34 -3.50
C GLU A 117 -23.23 -10.43 -2.94
N HIS A 118 -22.85 -9.31 -2.30
CA HIS A 118 -23.80 -8.47 -1.56
C HIS A 118 -24.15 -7.15 -2.26
N PHE A 119 -23.35 -6.71 -3.23
CA PHE A 119 -23.51 -5.45 -3.96
C PHE A 119 -23.29 -5.61 -5.48
N PRO A 120 -23.99 -6.55 -6.16
CA PRO A 120 -23.72 -6.91 -7.56
C PRO A 120 -23.91 -5.74 -8.54
N ALA A 121 -24.75 -4.76 -8.21
CA ALA A 121 -24.92 -3.53 -9.01
C ALA A 121 -23.68 -2.62 -8.99
N ILE A 122 -22.90 -2.66 -7.91
CA ILE A 122 -21.68 -1.85 -7.74
C ILE A 122 -20.48 -2.57 -8.34
N SER A 123 -20.42 -3.90 -8.25
CA SER A 123 -19.32 -4.72 -8.78
C SER A 123 -19.19 -4.66 -10.31
N LYS A 124 -20.26 -4.37 -11.05
CA LYS A 124 -20.27 -4.39 -12.53
C LYS A 124 -19.71 -3.11 -13.19
N ASN A 125 -19.52 -2.03 -12.43
CA ASN A 125 -19.06 -0.74 -12.98
C ASN A 125 -17.53 -0.57 -12.97
N ASN A 126 -16.76 -1.57 -12.53
CA ASN A 126 -15.30 -1.52 -12.46
C ASN A 126 -14.61 -2.46 -13.48
N GLY A 127 -15.32 -2.86 -14.54
CA GLY A 127 -14.80 -3.69 -15.64
C GLY A 127 -14.33 -2.88 -16.83
#